data_AF-A0A430KX32-F1
#
_entry.id   AF-A0A430KX32-F1
#
_cell.length_a   1.000
_cell.length_b   1.000
_cell.length_c   1.000
_cell.angle_alpha   90.00
_cell.angle_beta   90.00
_cell.angle_gamma   90.00
#
_symmetry.space_group_name_H-M   'P 1'
#
loop_
_entity.id
_entity.type
_entity.pdbx_description
1 polymer ?
#
loop_
_entity_poly.entity_id
_entity_poly.type
_entity_poly.pdbx_seq_one_letter_code
_entity_poly.pdbx_strand_id
1 'polypeptide(L)'
;MASRKPTESRLVKNEVETLKLSLTYGEKRKIALGGLPRQVNLQCWGYDAQRYYFVYPVAEALKAYLVAKATAGPVYLSSLVLDQDVVRSSVMKLFCTLVHVPAQVAGVLPAHEVRPLEKGGSPFFSVVSEELETKNMVPRSAADPLVQALFRIAFTGAGTDGTLFGAPVAKGACLRGRSSVNQEPEVTHSGRFTATLGRMPSGAPGPNGQFVRDNVRSSWAVKKPLEVCDGGGTLCGDRYYILFGLKPDVDAPGTLSKGGVTIGSLENVRLEFNIRHGRGT
;
A
#
# COMPACT_ATOMS: atom_id res chain seq x y z
N MET A 1 -11.10 23.12 21.66
CA MET A 1 -11.82 21.84 21.47
C MET A 1 -11.44 20.90 22.61
N ALA A 2 -12.35 20.61 23.53
CA ALA A 2 -12.07 19.76 24.68
C ALA A 2 -12.02 18.29 24.26
N SER A 3 -10.86 17.66 24.40
CA SER A 3 -10.69 16.21 24.26
C SER A 3 -11.53 15.52 25.36
N ARG A 4 -12.67 14.93 24.99
CA ARG A 4 -13.48 14.12 25.91
C ARG A 4 -12.66 12.89 26.30
N LYS A 5 -12.17 12.86 27.54
CA LYS A 5 -11.53 11.68 28.12
C LYS A 5 -12.48 10.48 27.98
N PRO A 6 -11.99 9.32 27.50
CA PRO A 6 -12.82 8.13 27.40
C PRO A 6 -13.34 7.73 28.79
N THR A 7 -14.63 7.43 28.88
CA THR A 7 -15.30 6.96 30.10
C THR A 7 -14.70 5.63 30.57
N GLU A 8 -14.59 5.41 31.89
CA GLU A 8 -13.97 4.20 32.48
C GLU A 8 -14.50 2.88 31.89
N SER A 9 -15.81 2.79 31.62
CA SER A 9 -16.41 1.62 30.97
C SER A 9 -15.84 1.31 29.57
N ARG A 10 -15.44 2.33 28.80
CA ARG A 10 -14.78 2.14 27.50
C ARG A 10 -13.33 1.67 27.65
N LEU A 11 -12.63 2.14 28.66
CA LEU A 11 -11.25 1.72 28.95
C LEU A 11 -11.23 0.23 29.33
N VAL A 12 -12.10 -0.18 30.26
CA VAL A 12 -12.21 -1.59 30.69
C VAL A 12 -12.60 -2.51 29.51
N LYS A 13 -13.55 -2.09 28.67
CA LYS A 13 -13.91 -2.88 27.46
C LYS A 13 -12.73 -3.06 26.51
N ASN A 14 -11.97 -2.00 26.27
CA ASN A 14 -10.78 -2.08 25.42
C ASN A 14 -9.70 -3.00 26.02
N GLU A 15 -9.53 -2.98 27.34
CA GLU A 15 -8.58 -3.85 28.04
C GLU A 15 -9.00 -5.32 27.97
N VAL A 16 -10.28 -5.63 28.21
CA VAL A 16 -10.82 -6.98 28.08
C VAL A 16 -10.68 -7.51 26.66
N GLU A 17 -10.98 -6.71 25.63
CA GLU A 17 -10.75 -7.08 24.24
C GLU A 17 -9.27 -7.33 23.95
N THR A 18 -8.39 -6.46 24.45
CA THR A 18 -6.93 -6.61 24.28
C THR A 18 -6.42 -7.89 24.93
N LEU A 19 -6.88 -8.21 26.14
CA LEU A 19 -6.54 -9.45 26.86
C LEU A 19 -7.04 -10.68 26.12
N LYS A 20 -8.29 -10.68 25.65
CA LYS A 20 -8.82 -11.78 24.81
C LYS A 20 -7.96 -12.01 23.58
N LEU A 21 -7.58 -10.94 22.87
CA LEU A 21 -6.71 -11.04 21.70
C LEU A 21 -5.31 -11.54 22.07
N SER A 22 -4.74 -11.11 23.20
CA SER A 22 -3.44 -11.64 23.69
C SER A 22 -3.52 -13.12 24.05
N LEU A 23 -4.61 -13.58 24.66
CA LEU A 23 -4.81 -14.99 25.01
C LEU A 23 -4.98 -15.87 23.76
N THR A 24 -5.72 -15.40 22.75
CA THR A 24 -6.01 -16.18 21.53
C THR A 24 -4.87 -16.13 20.52
N TYR A 25 -4.27 -14.95 20.30
CA TYR A 25 -3.31 -14.72 19.22
C TYR A 25 -1.93 -14.29 19.72
N GLY A 26 -1.67 -14.27 21.03
CA GLY A 26 -0.39 -13.84 21.58
C GLY A 26 -0.17 -12.32 21.59
N GLU A 27 1.04 -11.95 22.01
CA GLU A 27 1.42 -10.56 22.19
C GLU A 27 1.52 -9.77 20.88
N LYS A 28 1.23 -8.47 20.97
CA LYS A 28 1.30 -7.57 19.82
C LYS A 28 2.75 -7.38 19.40
N ARG A 29 3.02 -7.62 18.12
CA ARG A 29 4.32 -7.44 17.49
C ARG A 29 4.23 -6.44 16.35
N LYS A 30 5.21 -5.57 16.27
CA LYS A 30 5.42 -4.69 15.13
C LYS A 30 6.42 -5.35 14.19
N ILE A 31 6.05 -5.48 12.93
CA ILE A 31 6.93 -5.93 11.86
C ILE A 31 7.01 -4.79 10.85
N ALA A 32 8.22 -4.37 10.51
CA ALA A 32 8.44 -3.41 9.45
C ALA A 32 9.15 -4.15 8.32
N LEU A 33 8.52 -4.21 7.16
CA LEU A 33 9.15 -4.69 5.94
C LEU A 33 9.66 -3.44 5.21
N GLY A 34 10.97 -3.22 5.35
CA GLY A 34 11.74 -2.39 4.41
C GLY A 34 12.30 -3.27 3.29
N GLY A 35 12.82 -2.66 2.23
CA GLY A 35 13.47 -3.40 1.13
C GLY A 35 12.64 -3.54 -0.14
N LEU A 36 11.45 -2.95 -0.18
CA LEU A 36 10.84 -2.54 -1.46
C LEU A 36 11.85 -1.63 -2.20
N PRO A 37 11.88 -1.65 -3.54
CA PRO A 37 13.00 -1.07 -4.28
C PRO A 37 13.24 0.37 -3.85
N ARG A 38 14.52 0.67 -3.62
CA ARG A 38 14.97 1.93 -3.03
C ARG A 38 14.43 3.14 -3.79
N GLN A 39 14.28 2.99 -5.10
CA GLN A 39 13.76 3.99 -6.00
C GLN A 39 13.05 3.33 -7.19
N VAL A 40 11.89 3.87 -7.55
CA VAL A 40 11.17 3.55 -8.78
C VAL A 40 10.98 4.80 -9.59
N ASN A 41 11.58 4.87 -10.76
CA ASN A 41 11.47 6.05 -11.62
C ASN A 41 10.11 6.08 -12.32
N LEU A 42 9.49 7.26 -12.31
CA LEU A 42 8.28 7.59 -13.05
C LEU A 42 8.72 8.22 -14.36
N GLN A 43 8.65 7.46 -15.44
CA GLN A 43 9.04 7.92 -16.77
C GLN A 43 7.81 8.31 -17.58
N CYS A 44 7.86 9.48 -18.20
CA CYS A 44 6.83 9.94 -19.13
C CYS A 44 7.24 9.55 -20.56
N TRP A 45 6.54 8.57 -21.14
CA TRP A 45 6.63 8.18 -22.56
C TRP A 45 5.28 7.68 -23.12
N GLY A 46 4.78 8.32 -24.19
CA GLY A 46 3.53 7.95 -24.86
C GLY A 46 2.24 8.43 -24.17
N TYR A 47 1.07 8.02 -24.68
CA TYR A 47 -0.25 8.44 -24.19
C TYR A 47 -0.61 7.86 -22.81
N ASP A 48 -0.06 6.70 -22.44
CA ASP A 48 -0.35 6.03 -21.16
C ASP A 48 0.52 6.52 -19.99
N ALA A 49 1.53 7.35 -20.27
CA ALA A 49 2.54 7.81 -19.34
C ALA A 49 2.11 8.90 -18.34
N GLN A 50 0.81 9.03 -18.12
CA GLN A 50 0.24 9.99 -17.16
C GLN A 50 -0.41 9.28 -15.97
N ARG A 51 -0.31 7.94 -15.85
CA ARG A 51 -1.01 7.18 -14.83
C ARG A 51 -0.17 6.00 -14.40
N TYR A 52 0.33 6.06 -13.17
CA TYR A 52 1.18 5.03 -12.58
C TYR A 52 0.43 4.33 -11.46
N TYR A 53 0.32 3.00 -11.54
CA TYR A 53 -0.33 2.20 -10.51
C TYR A 53 0.69 1.29 -9.83
N PHE A 54 0.60 1.22 -8.52
CA PHE A 54 1.44 0.38 -7.67
C PHE A 54 0.53 -0.50 -6.82
N VAL A 55 0.89 -1.77 -6.73
CA VAL A 55 0.14 -2.76 -5.96
C VAL A 55 1.06 -3.35 -4.91
N TYR A 56 0.67 -3.23 -3.65
CA TYR A 56 1.39 -3.82 -2.52
C TYR A 56 0.61 -5.02 -1.97
N PRO A 57 1.11 -6.26 -2.15
CA PRO A 57 0.42 -7.49 -1.75
C PRO A 57 0.62 -7.78 -0.25
N VAL A 58 -0.38 -7.43 0.58
CA VAL A 58 -0.26 -7.49 2.06
C VAL A 58 -0.23 -8.92 2.56
N ALA A 59 -1.10 -9.78 2.03
CA ALA A 59 -1.18 -11.18 2.48
C ALA A 59 0.11 -11.93 2.12
N GLU A 60 0.64 -11.71 0.92
CA GLU A 60 1.87 -12.33 0.44
C GLU A 60 3.09 -11.83 1.20
N ALA A 61 3.13 -10.54 1.55
CA ALA A 61 4.15 -9.97 2.42
C ALA A 61 4.15 -10.60 3.82
N LEU A 62 2.96 -10.78 4.42
CA LEU A 62 2.82 -11.48 5.69
C LEU A 62 3.19 -12.96 5.58
N LYS A 63 2.81 -13.64 4.48
CA LYS A 63 3.15 -15.05 4.25
C LYS A 63 4.65 -15.23 4.24
N ALA A 64 5.35 -14.42 3.46
CA ALA A 64 6.81 -14.51 3.38
C ALA A 64 7.46 -14.35 4.75
N TYR A 65 6.94 -13.44 5.58
CA TYR A 65 7.40 -13.28 6.96
C TYR A 65 7.18 -14.53 7.81
N LEU A 66 5.98 -15.11 7.76
CA LEU A 66 5.64 -16.29 8.55
C LEU A 66 6.46 -17.52 8.13
N VAL A 67 6.62 -17.72 6.83
CA VAL A 67 7.46 -18.80 6.26
C VAL A 67 8.92 -18.62 6.70
N ALA A 68 9.47 -17.41 6.61
CA ALA A 68 10.84 -17.12 7.05
C ALA A 68 11.05 -17.35 8.55
N LYS A 69 9.99 -17.27 9.37
CA LYS A 69 10.04 -17.56 10.80
C LYS A 69 9.71 -19.01 11.15
N ALA A 70 9.47 -19.87 10.16
CA ALA A 70 9.00 -21.23 10.33
C ALA A 70 7.75 -21.30 11.24
N THR A 71 6.89 -20.28 11.17
CA THR A 71 5.64 -20.21 11.92
C THR A 71 4.47 -20.39 10.95
N ALA A 72 3.67 -21.44 11.14
CA ALA A 72 2.42 -21.62 10.41
C ALA A 72 1.22 -21.19 11.27
N GLY A 73 0.14 -20.73 10.62
CA GLY A 73 -1.15 -20.48 11.28
C GLY A 73 -1.72 -19.07 11.08
N PRO A 74 -2.92 -18.82 11.62
CA PRO A 74 -3.61 -17.54 11.48
C PRO A 74 -2.89 -16.42 12.21
N VAL A 75 -2.83 -15.26 11.57
CA VAL A 75 -2.29 -14.03 12.13
C VAL A 75 -3.41 -13.03 12.35
N TYR A 76 -3.48 -12.44 13.53
CA TYR A 76 -4.40 -11.33 13.75
C TYR A 76 -3.76 -10.01 13.31
N LEU A 77 -4.20 -9.45 12.19
CA LEU A 77 -3.73 -8.16 11.69
C LEU A 77 -4.51 -7.03 12.37
N SER A 78 -3.84 -6.35 13.31
CA SER A 78 -4.43 -5.22 14.03
C SER A 78 -4.45 -3.96 13.17
N SER A 79 -3.32 -3.62 12.57
CA SER A 79 -3.19 -2.45 11.69
C SER A 79 -2.07 -2.60 10.68
N LEU A 80 -2.20 -1.85 9.60
CA LEU A 80 -1.27 -1.74 8.48
C LEU A 80 -0.89 -0.27 8.28
N VAL A 81 0.36 0.00 7.95
CA VAL A 81 0.85 1.32 7.55
C VAL A 81 1.65 1.17 6.25
N LEU A 82 1.36 2.03 5.27
CA LEU A 82 2.22 2.30 4.13
C LEU A 82 2.83 3.69 4.34
N ASP A 83 4.16 3.76 4.26
CA ASP A 83 4.95 4.98 4.34
C ASP A 83 5.87 5.00 3.13
N GLN A 84 5.86 6.09 2.35
CA GLN A 84 6.65 6.19 1.12
C GLN A 84 6.87 7.66 0.75
N ASP A 85 7.96 7.91 0.04
CA ASP A 85 8.27 9.23 -0.49
C ASP A 85 7.89 9.31 -1.97
N VAL A 86 7.14 10.35 -2.34
CA VAL A 86 6.85 10.72 -3.72
C VAL A 86 7.77 11.89 -4.07
N VAL A 87 8.77 11.62 -4.92
CA VAL A 87 9.67 12.62 -5.47
C VAL A 87 9.10 13.03 -6.83
N ARG A 88 8.86 14.32 -7.05
CA ARG A 88 8.15 14.80 -8.25
C ARG A 88 8.72 16.11 -8.78
N SER A 89 8.70 16.27 -10.10
CA SER A 89 9.05 17.53 -10.78
C SER A 89 7.83 18.33 -11.23
N SER A 90 6.62 17.79 -11.07
CA SER A 90 5.35 18.43 -11.46
C SER A 90 4.30 18.32 -10.36
N VAL A 91 3.14 18.95 -10.56
CA VAL A 91 1.96 18.69 -9.73
C VAL A 91 1.54 17.24 -9.96
N MET A 92 1.22 16.52 -8.88
CA MET A 92 0.76 15.13 -8.97
C MET A 92 -0.53 14.91 -8.19
N LYS A 93 -1.53 14.30 -8.83
CA LYS A 93 -2.67 13.71 -8.14
C LYS A 93 -2.27 12.33 -7.64
N LEU A 94 -2.66 11.99 -6.42
CA LEU A 94 -2.47 10.66 -5.87
C LEU A 94 -3.77 10.08 -5.34
N PHE A 95 -3.83 8.75 -5.30
CA PHE A 95 -4.75 8.05 -4.41
C PHE A 95 -4.10 6.85 -3.72
N CYS A 96 -4.64 6.47 -2.58
CA CYS A 96 -4.26 5.27 -1.86
C CYS A 96 -5.50 4.57 -1.30
N THR A 97 -5.61 3.26 -1.48
CA THR A 97 -6.71 2.47 -0.94
C THR A 97 -6.23 1.09 -0.51
N LEU A 98 -6.83 0.55 0.57
CA LEU A 98 -6.64 -0.83 0.99
C LEU A 98 -7.85 -1.65 0.54
N VAL A 99 -7.65 -2.47 -0.48
CA VAL A 99 -8.66 -3.33 -1.11
C VAL A 99 -8.72 -4.65 -0.35
N HIS A 100 -9.90 -5.02 0.09
CA HIS A 100 -10.21 -6.36 0.61
C HIS A 100 -10.67 -7.24 -0.56
N VAL A 101 -9.96 -8.36 -0.75
CA VAL A 101 -10.29 -9.37 -1.75
C VAL A 101 -10.77 -10.62 -1.01
N PRO A 102 -12.07 -10.93 -1.07
CA PRO A 102 -12.61 -12.12 -0.41
C PRO A 102 -11.98 -13.41 -0.94
N ALA A 103 -11.85 -14.43 -0.09
CA ALA A 103 -11.25 -15.73 -0.43
C ALA A 103 -11.79 -16.35 -1.73
N GLN A 104 -13.11 -16.25 -1.97
CA GLN A 104 -13.76 -16.75 -3.19
C GLN A 104 -13.28 -16.09 -4.50
N VAL A 105 -12.71 -14.88 -4.44
CA VAL A 105 -12.14 -14.17 -5.60
C VAL A 105 -10.61 -14.21 -5.57
N ALA A 106 -10.01 -14.34 -4.37
CA ALA A 106 -8.57 -14.35 -4.17
C ALA A 106 -7.85 -15.46 -4.96
N GLY A 107 -8.48 -16.63 -5.12
CA GLY A 107 -7.91 -17.76 -5.89
C GLY A 107 -7.74 -17.48 -7.40
N VAL A 108 -8.39 -16.43 -7.92
CA VAL A 108 -8.31 -16.02 -9.33
C VAL A 108 -7.23 -14.95 -9.56
N LEU A 109 -6.74 -14.31 -8.49
CA LEU A 109 -5.67 -13.32 -8.59
C LEU A 109 -4.31 -14.01 -8.66
N PRO A 110 -3.43 -13.61 -9.60
CA PRO A 110 -2.07 -14.12 -9.67
C PRO A 110 -1.37 -13.93 -8.33
N ALA A 111 -0.78 -15.00 -7.79
CA ALA A 111 -0.03 -14.92 -6.55
C ALA A 111 1.28 -14.16 -6.79
N HIS A 112 1.57 -13.16 -5.96
CA HIS A 112 2.90 -12.58 -5.93
C HIS A 112 3.81 -13.46 -5.10
N GLU A 113 4.91 -13.90 -5.68
CA GLU A 113 5.99 -14.41 -4.86
C GLU A 113 6.58 -13.21 -4.06
N VAL A 114 6.93 -13.46 -2.81
CA VAL A 114 7.57 -12.50 -1.93
C VAL A 114 8.68 -13.28 -1.26
N ARG A 115 9.93 -12.87 -1.45
CA ARG A 115 11.07 -13.55 -0.86
C ARG A 115 11.55 -12.81 0.38
N PRO A 116 11.78 -13.52 1.50
CA PRO A 116 12.53 -12.95 2.61
C PRO A 116 13.97 -12.66 2.17
N LEU A 117 14.48 -11.48 2.53
CA LEU A 117 15.89 -11.14 2.42
C LEU A 117 16.42 -10.80 3.81
N GLU A 118 17.58 -11.34 4.17
CA GLU A 118 18.26 -10.97 5.42
C GLU A 118 19.38 -9.98 5.12
N LYS A 119 19.37 -8.82 5.78
CA LYS A 119 20.52 -7.91 5.83
C LYS A 119 20.73 -7.43 7.26
N GLY A 120 21.86 -7.76 7.87
CA GLY A 120 22.23 -7.26 9.20
C GLY A 120 21.29 -7.65 10.35
N GLY A 121 20.71 -8.86 10.32
CA GLY A 121 19.90 -9.39 11.43
C GLY A 121 18.46 -8.85 11.54
N SER A 122 18.03 -8.00 10.59
CA SER A 122 16.63 -7.57 10.47
C SER A 122 15.97 -8.26 9.26
N PRO A 123 14.78 -8.87 9.43
CA PRO A 123 14.07 -9.47 8.31
C PRO A 123 13.53 -8.37 7.38
N PHE A 124 13.99 -8.37 6.14
CA PHE A 124 13.45 -7.55 5.05
C PHE A 124 12.70 -8.45 4.08
N PHE A 125 11.76 -7.89 3.31
CA PHE A 125 11.00 -8.68 2.32
C PHE A 125 11.03 -7.95 1.00
N SER A 126 11.49 -8.64 -0.03
CA SER A 126 11.36 -8.22 -1.42
C SER A 126 10.09 -8.88 -1.96
N VAL A 127 9.16 -8.09 -2.50
CA VAL A 127 8.10 -8.66 -3.34
C VAL A 127 8.82 -9.14 -4.60
N VAL A 128 8.82 -10.45 -4.86
CA VAL A 128 9.51 -11.07 -6.00
C VAL A 128 8.43 -11.66 -6.90
N SER A 129 7.96 -10.98 -7.94
CA SER A 129 7.46 -11.75 -9.09
C SER A 129 8.68 -12.23 -9.89
N GLU A 130 8.56 -13.24 -10.75
CA GLU A 130 9.65 -13.65 -11.67
C GLU A 130 10.17 -12.50 -12.56
N GLU A 131 9.51 -11.34 -12.58
CA GLU A 131 9.98 -10.09 -13.22
C GLU A 131 10.91 -9.24 -12.32
N LEU A 132 11.09 -9.60 -11.05
CA LEU A 132 11.87 -8.88 -10.04
C LEU A 132 13.27 -9.44 -9.78
N GLU A 133 13.65 -10.57 -10.41
CA GLU A 133 15.05 -11.01 -10.39
C GLU A 133 15.98 -10.09 -11.20
N THR A 134 15.43 -9.16 -12.00
CA THR A 134 16.25 -8.18 -12.72
C THR A 134 15.99 -6.70 -12.43
N LYS A 135 14.78 -6.23 -12.08
CA LYS A 135 14.53 -4.77 -12.01
C LYS A 135 13.48 -4.39 -10.96
N ASN A 136 13.63 -3.18 -10.43
CA ASN A 136 12.77 -2.47 -9.46
C ASN A 136 11.25 -2.68 -9.65
N MET A 137 10.44 -2.47 -8.61
CA MET A 137 8.97 -2.31 -8.69
C MET A 137 8.67 -1.38 -9.85
N VAL A 138 8.05 -1.89 -10.91
CA VAL A 138 7.75 -1.10 -12.10
C VAL A 138 6.35 -0.54 -11.93
N PRO A 139 6.11 0.73 -12.32
CA PRO A 139 4.75 1.23 -12.42
C PRO A 139 3.91 0.35 -13.34
N ARG A 140 2.76 -0.13 -12.87
CA ARG A 140 1.81 -0.90 -13.65
C ARG A 140 0.92 0.03 -14.46
N SER A 141 0.56 -0.37 -15.67
CA SER A 141 -0.42 0.35 -16.49
C SER A 141 -1.84 0.06 -16.00
N ALA A 142 -2.82 0.84 -16.46
CA ALA A 142 -4.23 0.54 -16.18
C ALA A 142 -4.67 -0.79 -16.79
N ALA A 143 -4.01 -1.27 -17.85
CA ALA A 143 -4.34 -2.52 -18.54
C ALA A 143 -3.76 -3.76 -17.85
N ASP A 144 -2.90 -3.58 -16.85
CA ASP A 144 -2.35 -4.68 -16.05
C ASP A 144 -3.48 -5.52 -15.45
N PRO A 145 -3.49 -6.85 -15.63
CA PRO A 145 -4.59 -7.72 -15.19
C PRO A 145 -4.90 -7.63 -13.70
N LEU A 146 -3.87 -7.45 -12.85
CA LEU A 146 -4.05 -7.31 -11.42
C LEU A 146 -4.65 -5.96 -11.08
N VAL A 147 -4.17 -4.89 -11.71
CA VAL A 147 -4.75 -3.55 -11.54
C VAL A 147 -6.23 -3.56 -11.96
N GLN A 148 -6.56 -4.21 -13.07
CA GLN A 148 -7.94 -4.37 -13.54
C GLN A 148 -8.80 -5.19 -12.58
N ALA A 149 -8.28 -6.30 -12.04
CA ALA A 149 -9.01 -7.13 -11.11
C ALA A 149 -9.27 -6.40 -9.79
N LEU A 150 -8.25 -5.75 -9.23
CA LEU A 150 -8.39 -4.91 -8.03
C LEU A 150 -9.34 -3.74 -8.30
N PHE A 151 -9.31 -3.16 -9.49
CA PHE A 151 -10.23 -2.11 -9.88
C PHE A 151 -11.69 -2.57 -9.84
N ARG A 152 -12.01 -3.70 -10.48
CA ARG A 152 -13.37 -4.26 -10.50
C ARG A 152 -13.91 -4.61 -9.12
N ILE A 153 -13.02 -4.94 -8.19
CA ILE A 153 -13.38 -5.22 -6.79
C ILE A 153 -13.58 -3.90 -6.02
N ALA A 154 -12.64 -2.97 -6.14
CA ALA A 154 -12.56 -1.78 -5.32
C ALA A 154 -13.50 -0.64 -5.76
N PHE A 155 -13.93 -0.61 -7.02
CA PHE A 155 -14.65 0.51 -7.62
C PHE A 155 -15.84 0.04 -8.44
N THR A 156 -16.90 0.85 -8.51
CA THR A 156 -18.13 0.51 -9.26
C THR A 156 -18.10 0.97 -10.71
N GLY A 157 -17.02 1.65 -11.14
CA GLY A 157 -16.88 2.21 -12.47
C GLY A 157 -15.64 3.09 -12.57
N ALA A 158 -15.37 3.64 -13.76
CA ALA A 158 -14.29 4.60 -13.95
C ALA A 158 -14.67 5.98 -13.39
N GLY A 159 -13.67 6.82 -13.12
CA GLY A 159 -13.90 8.24 -12.86
C GLY A 159 -14.45 8.95 -14.10
N THR A 160 -14.98 10.17 -13.90
CA THR A 160 -15.50 11.00 -14.99
C THR A 160 -14.46 11.32 -16.07
N ASP A 161 -13.17 11.30 -15.71
CA ASP A 161 -12.03 11.49 -16.61
C ASP A 161 -11.51 10.16 -17.22
N GLY A 162 -12.28 9.07 -17.09
CA GLY A 162 -11.90 7.72 -17.52
C GLY A 162 -10.77 7.10 -16.69
N THR A 163 -10.38 7.70 -15.56
CA THR A 163 -9.27 7.22 -14.72
C THR A 163 -9.74 6.68 -13.37
N LEU A 164 -8.85 6.00 -12.66
CA LEU A 164 -9.13 5.50 -11.30
C LEU A 164 -9.14 6.62 -10.23
N PHE A 165 -8.57 7.79 -10.53
CA PHE A 165 -8.43 8.88 -9.57
C PHE A 165 -9.79 9.48 -9.17
N GLY A 166 -10.75 9.49 -10.09
CA GLY A 166 -12.13 9.92 -9.84
C GLY A 166 -13.13 8.79 -9.59
N ALA A 167 -12.72 7.52 -9.66
CA ALA A 167 -13.63 6.38 -9.65
C ALA A 167 -14.45 6.26 -8.34
N PRO A 168 -15.76 5.97 -8.38
CA PRO A 168 -16.55 5.72 -7.18
C PRO A 168 -16.12 4.40 -6.50
N VAL A 169 -15.86 4.46 -5.19
CA VAL A 169 -15.45 3.29 -4.39
C VAL A 169 -16.63 2.38 -4.11
N ALA A 170 -16.47 1.08 -4.37
CA ALA A 170 -17.47 0.07 -4.08
C ALA A 170 -17.66 -0.08 -2.56
N LYS A 171 -18.93 -0.17 -2.13
CA LYS A 171 -19.28 -0.25 -0.71
C LYS A 171 -18.69 -1.50 -0.07
N GLY A 172 -17.87 -1.32 0.98
CA GLY A 172 -17.27 -2.41 1.74
C GLY A 172 -16.03 -3.05 1.11
N ALA A 173 -15.69 -2.71 -0.14
CA ALA A 173 -14.51 -3.26 -0.81
C ALA A 173 -13.20 -2.65 -0.32
N CYS A 174 -13.23 -1.38 0.11
CA CYS A 174 -12.06 -0.66 0.58
C CYS A 174 -12.20 -0.29 2.05
N LEU A 175 -11.14 -0.53 2.83
CA LEU A 175 -11.15 -0.25 4.26
C LEU A 175 -10.97 1.25 4.54
N ARG A 176 -11.64 1.71 5.60
CA ARG A 176 -11.42 3.06 6.13
C ARG A 176 -10.01 3.19 6.68
N GLY A 177 -9.41 4.35 6.49
CA GLY A 177 -8.05 4.61 6.91
C GLY A 177 -7.82 6.06 7.32
N ARG A 178 -6.59 6.36 7.68
CA ARG A 178 -6.09 7.69 7.96
C ARG A 178 -4.81 7.91 7.17
N SER A 179 -4.71 9.06 6.53
CA SER A 179 -3.55 9.39 5.72
C SER A 179 -3.10 10.82 5.94
N SER A 180 -1.81 11.06 5.79
CA SER A 180 -1.20 12.38 5.80
C SER A 180 -0.22 12.51 4.65
N VAL A 181 0.00 13.74 4.22
CA VAL A 181 1.09 14.12 3.33
C VAL A 181 2.00 15.07 4.11
N ASN A 182 3.29 14.79 4.12
CA ASN A 182 4.28 15.50 4.91
C ASN A 182 3.89 15.56 6.39
N GLN A 183 4.11 16.71 7.03
CA GLN A 183 3.75 16.96 8.42
C GLN A 183 2.31 17.48 8.58
N GLU A 184 1.46 17.35 7.55
CA GLU A 184 0.06 17.76 7.66
C GLU A 184 -0.73 16.83 8.61
N PRO A 185 -1.79 17.33 9.26
CA PRO A 185 -2.65 16.51 10.10
C PRO A 185 -3.24 15.31 9.35
N GLU A 186 -3.32 14.16 10.02
CA GLU A 186 -3.96 12.96 9.45
C GLU A 186 -5.44 13.23 9.11
N VAL A 187 -5.83 12.90 7.88
CA VAL A 187 -7.20 12.95 7.38
C VAL A 187 -7.79 11.54 7.38
N THR A 188 -9.00 11.39 7.92
CA THR A 188 -9.74 10.12 7.87
C THR A 188 -10.45 9.98 6.53
N HIS A 189 -10.37 8.81 5.90
CA HIS A 189 -11.02 8.51 4.63
C HIS A 189 -11.85 7.21 4.69
N SER A 190 -12.92 7.15 3.90
CA SER A 190 -13.90 6.06 3.93
C SER A 190 -13.63 4.91 2.94
N GLY A 191 -12.37 4.75 2.52
CA GLY A 191 -11.97 3.73 1.54
C GLY A 191 -10.77 4.19 0.72
N ARG A 192 -10.86 5.38 0.11
CA ARG A 192 -9.80 5.97 -0.70
C ARG A 192 -9.32 7.29 -0.11
N PHE A 193 -8.01 7.40 0.07
CA PHE A 193 -7.33 8.68 0.27
C PHE A 193 -7.00 9.28 -1.08
N THR A 194 -7.20 10.60 -1.25
CA THR A 194 -6.81 11.35 -2.44
C THR A 194 -6.15 12.65 -2.03
N ALA A 195 -5.07 13.03 -2.71
CA ALA A 195 -4.40 14.30 -2.49
C ALA A 195 -3.85 14.86 -3.81
N THR A 196 -3.65 16.18 -3.84
CA THR A 196 -2.91 16.84 -4.92
C THR A 196 -1.63 17.40 -4.33
N LEU A 197 -0.50 16.85 -4.78
CA LEU A 197 0.84 17.30 -4.41
C LEU A 197 1.21 18.47 -5.32
N GLY A 198 0.91 19.69 -4.90
CA GLY A 198 0.99 20.87 -5.77
C GLY A 198 1.59 22.14 -5.17
N ARG A 199 1.90 22.17 -3.86
CA ARG A 199 2.56 23.34 -3.26
C ARG A 199 4.04 23.36 -3.69
N MET A 200 4.32 24.05 -4.79
CA MET A 200 5.67 24.57 -5.06
C MET A 200 5.91 25.75 -4.12
N PRO A 201 7.09 25.89 -3.50
CA PRO A 201 7.45 27.14 -2.85
C PRO A 201 7.32 28.27 -3.87
N SER A 202 6.59 29.34 -3.52
CA SER A 202 6.50 30.54 -4.35
C SER A 202 7.92 31.07 -4.61
N GLY A 203 8.40 30.96 -5.86
CA GLY A 203 9.72 31.46 -6.27
C GLY A 203 10.70 30.42 -6.83
N ALA A 204 10.34 29.14 -6.93
CA ALA A 204 11.20 28.15 -7.61
C ALA A 204 10.98 28.17 -9.13
N PRO A 205 12.02 28.40 -9.96
CA PRO A 205 11.88 28.44 -11.41
C PRO A 205 11.61 27.04 -11.99
N GLY A 206 11.03 27.00 -13.19
CA GLY A 206 10.89 25.78 -14.00
C GLY A 206 12.22 25.18 -14.46
N PRO A 207 12.28 24.66 -15.69
CA PRO A 207 12.53 23.27 -16.12
C PRO A 207 13.91 22.64 -15.76
N ASN A 208 14.57 23.09 -14.68
CA ASN A 208 15.92 22.68 -14.27
C ASN A 208 15.95 21.69 -13.09
N GLY A 209 15.16 20.61 -13.16
CA GLY A 209 15.43 19.41 -12.34
C GLY A 209 15.27 19.55 -10.81
N GLN A 210 14.52 20.53 -10.31
CA GLN A 210 14.17 20.55 -8.88
C GLN A 210 13.02 19.58 -8.62
N PHE A 211 13.35 18.43 -8.02
CA PHE A 211 12.37 17.50 -7.50
C PHE A 211 11.95 17.90 -6.09
N VAL A 212 10.64 17.93 -5.84
CA VAL A 212 10.07 18.07 -4.51
C VAL A 212 9.82 16.67 -3.96
N ARG A 213 10.21 16.44 -2.70
CA ARG A 213 9.89 15.20 -1.99
C ARG A 213 8.69 15.43 -1.08
N ASP A 214 7.65 14.65 -1.29
CA ASP A 214 6.47 14.58 -0.43
C ASP A 214 6.42 13.22 0.26
N ASN A 215 6.37 13.19 1.60
CA ASN A 215 6.18 11.94 2.34
C ASN A 215 4.67 11.62 2.41
N VAL A 216 4.27 10.41 2.04
CA VAL A 216 2.87 9.97 2.04
C VAL A 216 2.74 8.81 3.00
N ARG A 217 1.97 9.02 4.07
CA ARG A 217 1.70 8.00 5.07
C ARG A 217 0.22 7.65 5.06
N SER A 218 -0.10 6.36 4.95
CA SER A 218 -1.48 5.85 5.01
C SER A 218 -1.56 4.69 5.99
N SER A 219 -2.58 4.68 6.84
CA SER A 219 -2.77 3.68 7.89
C SER A 219 -4.20 3.15 7.95
N TRP A 220 -4.34 1.85 8.20
CA TRP A 220 -5.64 1.17 8.29
C TRP A 220 -5.70 0.32 9.56
N ALA A 221 -6.84 0.39 10.24
CA ALA A 221 -7.16 -0.49 11.36
C ALA A 221 -7.98 -1.68 10.84
N VAL A 222 -7.29 -2.80 10.55
CA VAL A 222 -7.92 -3.99 9.93
C VAL A 222 -8.71 -4.77 10.98
N LYS A 223 -8.09 -5.03 12.14
CA LYS A 223 -8.69 -5.72 13.30
C LYS A 223 -9.39 -7.05 12.95
N LYS A 224 -8.76 -7.87 12.12
CA LYS A 224 -9.30 -9.16 11.70
C LYS A 224 -8.25 -10.27 11.80
N PRO A 225 -8.67 -11.51 12.12
CA PRO A 225 -7.85 -12.68 11.84
C PRO A 225 -7.67 -12.80 10.32
N LEU A 226 -6.44 -13.08 9.92
CA LEU A 226 -6.01 -13.33 8.56
C LEU A 226 -5.38 -14.71 8.55
N GLU A 227 -6.05 -15.65 7.90
CA GLU A 227 -5.42 -16.92 7.52
C GLU A 227 -4.51 -16.61 6.35
N VAL A 228 -3.23 -16.43 6.64
CA VAL A 228 -2.26 -15.98 5.64
C VAL A 228 -1.75 -17.16 4.82
N CYS A 229 -1.47 -18.28 5.49
CA CYS A 229 -1.13 -19.53 4.82
C CYS A 229 -1.62 -20.75 5.59
N ASP A 230 -1.86 -21.84 4.86
CA ASP A 230 -2.15 -23.15 5.45
C ASP A 230 -0.88 -23.81 6.02
N GLY A 231 -1.02 -25.01 6.58
CA GLY A 231 0.11 -25.78 7.12
C GLY A 231 1.16 -26.17 6.09
N GLY A 232 0.85 -26.12 4.79
CA GLY A 232 1.77 -26.33 3.68
C GLY A 232 2.43 -25.04 3.17
N GLY A 233 2.13 -23.88 3.76
CA GLY A 233 2.66 -22.60 3.33
C GLY A 233 1.96 -22.01 2.10
N THR A 234 0.81 -22.54 1.68
CA THR A 234 0.02 -22.00 0.55
C THR A 234 -0.81 -20.82 1.02
N LEU A 235 -0.94 -19.75 0.21
CA LEU A 235 -1.81 -18.62 0.53
C LEU A 235 -3.27 -19.10 0.62
N CYS A 236 -3.95 -18.78 1.72
CA CYS A 236 -5.36 -19.11 1.91
C CYS A 236 -6.15 -17.86 2.35
N GLY A 237 -7.47 -17.99 2.43
CA GLY A 237 -8.34 -16.95 2.99
C GLY A 237 -8.42 -15.64 2.19
N ASP A 238 -8.89 -14.61 2.90
CA ASP A 238 -9.03 -13.26 2.36
C ASP A 238 -7.67 -12.62 2.10
N ARG A 239 -7.55 -11.91 0.99
CA ARG A 239 -6.34 -11.13 0.67
C ARG A 239 -6.59 -9.64 0.83
N TYR A 240 -5.51 -8.92 1.08
CA TYR A 240 -5.51 -7.47 1.11
C TYR A 240 -4.44 -6.94 0.17
N TYR A 241 -4.80 -5.90 -0.59
CA TYR A 241 -3.87 -5.23 -1.50
C TYR A 241 -3.96 -3.73 -1.28
N ILE A 242 -2.82 -3.05 -1.20
CA ILE A 242 -2.83 -1.59 -1.28
C ILE A 242 -2.69 -1.23 -2.75
N LEU A 243 -3.68 -0.52 -3.30
CA LEU A 243 -3.60 0.09 -4.61
C LEU A 243 -3.24 1.57 -4.44
N PHE A 244 -2.09 1.95 -4.97
CA PHE A 244 -1.59 3.31 -4.94
C PHE A 244 -1.46 3.84 -6.37
N GLY A 245 -2.01 5.03 -6.63
CA GLY A 245 -1.98 5.65 -7.94
C GLY A 245 -1.30 7.02 -7.91
N LEU A 246 -0.48 7.31 -8.92
CA LEU A 246 0.07 8.64 -9.20
C LEU A 246 -0.31 9.09 -10.62
N LYS A 247 -0.80 10.32 -10.74
CA LYS A 247 -1.14 10.96 -12.01
C LYS A 247 -0.47 12.34 -12.06
N PRO A 248 0.65 12.47 -12.77
CA PRO A 248 1.25 13.78 -13.02
C PRO A 248 0.33 14.68 -13.84
N ASP A 249 0.39 15.97 -13.55
CA ASP A 249 -0.22 17.02 -14.35
C ASP A 249 0.84 17.57 -15.32
N VAL A 250 1.08 16.81 -16.39
CA VAL A 250 2.03 17.14 -17.45
C VAL A 250 1.38 16.86 -18.79
N ASP A 251 1.56 17.75 -19.75
CA ASP A 251 1.15 17.51 -21.12
C ASP A 251 1.91 16.29 -21.67
N ALA A 252 1.20 15.34 -22.28
CA ALA A 252 1.82 14.20 -22.92
C ALA A 252 2.76 14.74 -24.01
N PRO A 253 4.09 14.56 -23.91
CA PRO A 253 5.00 15.17 -24.85
C PRO A 253 4.74 14.54 -26.22
N GLY A 254 4.25 15.36 -27.16
CA GLY A 254 3.73 14.90 -28.46
C GLY A 254 4.74 14.11 -29.30
N THR A 255 6.03 14.17 -28.98
CA THR A 255 7.10 13.42 -29.64
C THR A 255 8.35 13.47 -28.76
N LEU A 256 8.46 12.61 -27.74
CA LEU A 256 9.75 12.40 -27.06
C LEU A 256 10.48 11.21 -27.66
N SER A 257 11.78 11.41 -27.90
CA SER A 257 12.75 10.40 -28.29
C SER A 257 12.76 9.22 -27.30
N LYS A 258 13.26 8.05 -27.75
CA LYS A 258 13.25 6.73 -27.08
C LYS A 258 13.87 6.64 -25.67
N GLY A 259 14.10 7.75 -24.96
CA GLY A 259 14.66 7.78 -23.60
C GLY A 259 13.66 8.01 -22.46
N GLY A 260 12.48 8.59 -22.73
CA GLY A 260 11.51 8.99 -21.69
C GLY A 260 12.04 10.11 -20.76
N VAL A 261 11.19 11.02 -20.30
CA VAL A 261 11.59 12.02 -19.28
C VAL A 261 11.23 11.51 -17.90
N THR A 262 12.19 11.48 -16.98
CA THR A 262 11.89 11.17 -15.57
C THR A 262 11.18 12.36 -14.93
N ILE A 263 9.94 12.17 -14.54
CA ILE A 263 9.09 13.20 -13.93
C ILE A 263 8.93 13.02 -12.41
N GLY A 264 9.50 11.93 -11.88
CA GLY A 264 9.52 11.66 -10.45
C GLY A 264 10.07 10.29 -10.12
N SER A 265 10.05 9.95 -8.84
CA SER A 265 10.30 8.62 -8.32
C SER A 265 9.44 8.31 -7.10
N LEU A 266 9.18 7.03 -6.87
CA LEU A 266 8.79 6.53 -5.55
C LEU A 266 10.03 6.04 -4.82
N GLU A 267 10.21 6.49 -3.58
CA GLU A 267 11.37 6.19 -2.75
C GLU A 267 10.94 5.73 -1.36
N ASN A 268 11.88 5.08 -0.64
CA ASN A 268 11.75 4.74 0.78
C ASN A 268 10.45 4.00 1.16
N VAL A 269 9.92 3.19 0.25
CA VAL A 269 8.65 2.48 0.47
C VAL A 269 8.80 1.49 1.62
N ARG A 270 7.92 1.60 2.61
CA ARG A 270 7.91 0.83 3.84
C ARG A 270 6.50 0.37 4.17
N LEU A 271 6.36 -0.92 4.45
CA LEU A 271 5.14 -1.51 4.97
C LEU A 271 5.34 -1.88 6.43
N GLU A 272 4.47 -1.39 7.32
CA GLU A 272 4.47 -1.79 8.72
C GLU A 272 3.19 -2.54 9.09
N PHE A 273 3.37 -3.71 9.68
CA PHE A 273 2.30 -4.58 10.15
C PHE A 273 2.31 -4.61 11.67
N ASN A 274 1.14 -4.44 12.27
CA ASN A 274 0.94 -4.71 13.68
C ASN A 274 0.14 -5.99 13.78
N ILE A 275 0.81 -7.07 14.16
CA ILE A 275 0.22 -8.40 14.18
C ILE A 275 0.23 -9.01 15.57
N ARG A 276 -0.60 -10.03 15.77
CA ARG A 276 -0.50 -10.99 16.87
C ARG A 276 -0.50 -12.38 16.25
N HIS A 277 0.43 -13.22 16.66
CA HIS A 277 0.43 -14.63 16.30
C HIS A 277 0.87 -15.46 17.51
N GLY A 278 0.20 -16.59 17.76
CA GLY A 278 0.46 -17.44 18.91
C GLY A 278 1.88 -17.99 18.91
N ARG A 279 2.37 -18.40 20.09
CA ARG A 279 3.50 -19.34 20.15
C ARG A 279 2.96 -20.67 19.64
N GLY A 280 3.57 -21.24 18.60
CA GLY A 280 3.24 -22.59 18.16
C GLY A 280 3.27 -23.53 19.37
N THR A 281 2.18 -24.25 19.57
CA THR A 281 2.19 -25.46 20.39
C THR A 281 2.96 -26.54 19.66
#